data_AF-A0A399YV58-F1
#
_entry.id   AF-A0A399YV58-F1
#
_cell.length_a   1.000
_cell.length_b   1.000
_cell.length_c   1.000
_cell.angle_alpha   90.00
_cell.angle_beta   90.00
_cell.angle_gamma   90.00
#
_symmetry.space_group_name_H-M   'P 1'
#
loop_
_entity.id
_entity.type
_entity.pdbx_description
1 polymer ?
#
loop_
_entity_poly.entity_id
_entity_poly.type
_entity_poly.pdbx_seq_one_letter_code
_entity_poly.pdbx_strand_id
1 'polypeptide(L)'
;PIDGQAPEPGEAGGIPEHLLPIVNAYVPPPIPTPGPETARRLEIPALNGDYPIVQGDDWEQLKKGIGQYIGSGQPGKDGNVVLSGHNDIYGEPFRYLDRLQAGDEIIVSTERRAYTYVVDQIQVVDPTDVWVMAPTDHPQLTLISCYPYRVNTRRIVVFATLADTTAALPAAAALE
;
A
#
# COMPACT_ATOMS: atom_id res chain seq x y z
N PRO A 1 18.48 -4.77 -1.43
CA PRO A 1 19.56 -4.29 -0.54
C PRO A 1 19.11 -4.37 0.92
N ILE A 2 19.82 -5.15 1.74
CA ILE A 2 19.49 -5.43 3.14
C ILE A 2 19.85 -4.29 4.11
N ASP A 3 20.60 -3.28 3.64
CA ASP A 3 21.15 -2.23 4.51
C ASP A 3 20.77 -0.80 4.07
N GLY A 4 19.81 -0.64 3.14
CA GLY A 4 19.38 0.68 2.66
C GLY A 4 20.43 1.47 1.84
N GLN A 5 21.64 0.94 1.65
CA GLN A 5 22.66 1.54 0.80
C GLN A 5 22.30 1.31 -0.68
N ALA A 6 22.32 2.38 -1.48
CA ALA A 6 22.18 2.28 -2.93
C ALA A 6 23.39 1.51 -3.50
N PRO A 7 23.19 0.64 -4.51
CA PRO A 7 24.29 -0.04 -5.20
C PRO A 7 25.23 0.98 -5.86
N GLU A 8 26.52 0.68 -5.85
CA GLU A 8 27.56 1.56 -6.42
C GLU A 8 27.38 1.71 -7.95
N PRO A 9 27.74 2.88 -8.54
CA PRO A 9 27.64 3.07 -9.98
C PRO A 9 28.49 2.05 -10.76
N GLY A 10 27.88 1.37 -11.73
CA GLY A 10 28.57 0.42 -12.61
C GLY A 10 28.53 -1.05 -12.18
N GLU A 11 27.95 -1.40 -11.03
CA GLU A 11 27.68 -2.80 -10.68
C GLU A 11 26.46 -3.37 -11.43
N ALA A 12 26.38 -4.69 -11.56
CA ALA A 12 25.15 -5.33 -12.05
C ALA A 12 24.02 -5.11 -11.04
N GLY A 13 23.06 -4.26 -11.39
CA GLY A 13 22.02 -3.74 -10.47
C GLY A 13 22.31 -2.33 -9.94
N GLY A 14 23.45 -1.74 -10.28
CA GLY A 14 23.79 -0.34 -10.06
C GLY A 14 23.15 0.60 -11.07
N ILE A 15 23.01 1.87 -10.68
CA ILE A 15 22.46 2.91 -11.56
C ILE A 15 23.49 3.21 -12.66
N PRO A 16 23.12 3.12 -13.96
CA PRO A 16 24.02 3.48 -15.05
C PRO A 16 24.59 4.90 -14.88
N GLU A 17 25.87 5.11 -15.15
CA GLU A 17 26.55 6.40 -14.94
C GLU A 17 25.83 7.59 -15.59
N HIS A 18 25.29 7.38 -16.80
CA HIS A 18 24.55 8.40 -17.54
C HIS A 18 23.21 8.79 -16.88
N LEU A 19 22.69 7.98 -15.96
CA LEU A 19 21.47 8.25 -15.19
C LEU A 19 21.77 8.88 -13.82
N LEU A 20 23.03 8.89 -13.35
CA LEU A 20 23.39 9.49 -12.06
C LEU A 20 22.95 10.96 -11.92
N PRO A 21 23.10 11.84 -12.94
CA PRO A 21 22.62 13.22 -12.83
C PRO A 21 21.11 13.30 -12.67
N ILE A 22 20.36 12.40 -13.30
CA ILE A 22 18.89 12.36 -13.24
C ILE A 22 18.45 11.87 -11.85
N VAL A 23 19.06 10.81 -11.35
CA VAL A 23 18.76 10.25 -10.02
C VAL A 23 19.13 11.22 -8.91
N ASN A 24 20.31 11.86 -9.00
CA ASN A 24 20.72 12.86 -8.00
C ASN A 24 19.85 14.12 -8.02
N ALA A 25 19.22 14.42 -9.15
CA ALA A 25 18.25 15.51 -9.28
C ALA A 25 16.81 15.10 -8.96
N TYR A 26 16.54 13.80 -8.71
CA TYR A 26 15.20 13.33 -8.42
C TYR A 26 14.73 13.84 -7.07
N VAL A 27 13.63 14.58 -7.09
CA VAL A 27 12.93 15.04 -5.90
C VAL A 27 11.65 14.21 -5.78
N PRO A 28 11.44 13.46 -4.68
CA PRO A 28 10.21 12.72 -4.50
C PRO A 28 9.01 13.69 -4.51
N PRO A 29 7.85 13.26 -5.01
CA PRO A 29 6.68 14.11 -5.06
C PRO A 29 6.29 14.57 -3.64
N PRO A 30 5.82 15.81 -3.48
CA PRO A 30 5.39 16.29 -2.18
C PRO A 30 4.23 15.44 -1.65
N ILE A 31 4.26 15.13 -0.35
CA ILE A 31 3.16 14.42 0.30
C ILE A 31 1.90 15.30 0.26
N PRO A 32 0.79 14.81 -0.33
CA PRO A 32 -0.45 15.57 -0.38
C PRO A 32 -0.99 15.85 1.03
N THR A 33 -1.58 17.04 1.22
CA THR A 33 -2.32 17.32 2.45
C THR A 33 -3.56 16.42 2.50
N PRO A 34 -3.75 15.61 3.55
CA PRO A 34 -4.91 14.73 3.63
C PRO A 34 -6.24 15.51 3.66
N GLY A 35 -7.13 15.22 2.71
CA GLY A 35 -8.52 15.64 2.72
C GLY A 35 -9.48 14.58 3.27
N PRO A 36 -10.78 14.87 3.37
CA PRO A 36 -11.77 13.98 4.01
C PRO A 36 -11.95 12.59 3.35
N GLU A 37 -11.66 12.48 2.04
CA GLU A 37 -11.73 11.22 1.29
C GLU A 37 -10.39 10.44 1.31
N THR A 38 -9.37 10.97 1.99
CA THR A 38 -8.08 10.30 2.09
C THR A 38 -8.22 9.04 2.94
N ALA A 39 -7.61 7.94 2.49
CA ALA A 39 -7.53 6.72 3.27
C ALA A 39 -6.79 6.98 4.59
N ARG A 40 -7.39 6.58 5.72
CA ARG A 40 -6.87 6.82 7.08
C ARG A 40 -6.55 5.55 7.83
N ARG A 41 -7.28 4.47 7.56
CA ARG A 41 -7.17 3.22 8.30
C ARG A 41 -7.52 2.04 7.41
N LEU A 42 -6.78 0.95 7.59
CA LEU A 42 -7.02 -0.34 6.95
C LEU A 42 -7.37 -1.36 8.04
N GLU A 43 -8.46 -2.09 7.85
CA GLU A 43 -8.78 -3.28 8.63
C GLU A 43 -8.81 -4.51 7.73
N ILE A 44 -8.25 -5.60 8.24
CA ILE A 44 -8.26 -6.90 7.58
C ILE A 44 -8.78 -7.92 8.60
N PRO A 45 -10.12 -8.12 8.70
CA PRO A 45 -10.73 -8.94 9.74
C PRO A 45 -10.19 -10.37 9.81
N ALA A 46 -9.96 -11.01 8.65
CA ALA A 46 -9.41 -12.37 8.56
C ALA A 46 -8.02 -12.52 9.18
N LEU A 47 -7.27 -11.42 9.31
CA LEU A 47 -5.94 -11.38 9.91
C LEU A 47 -5.91 -10.70 11.29
N ASN A 48 -7.06 -10.28 11.82
CA ASN A 48 -7.17 -9.40 12.99
C ASN A 48 -6.29 -8.15 12.86
N GLY A 49 -6.15 -7.63 11.63
CA GLY A 49 -5.31 -6.48 11.31
C GLY A 49 -6.08 -5.17 11.40
N ASP A 50 -5.44 -4.17 12.00
CA ASP A 50 -5.93 -2.79 12.13
C ASP A 50 -4.72 -1.84 12.12
N TYR A 51 -4.61 -1.02 11.09
CA TYR A 51 -3.42 -0.20 10.86
C TYR A 51 -3.75 1.20 10.33
N PRO A 52 -3.03 2.24 10.76
CA PRO A 52 -3.15 3.56 10.16
C PRO A 52 -2.59 3.58 8.75
N ILE A 53 -3.21 4.38 7.88
CA ILE A 53 -2.74 4.69 6.53
C ILE A 53 -2.17 6.11 6.53
N VAL A 54 -0.95 6.24 5.98
CA VAL A 54 -0.27 7.52 5.73
C VAL A 54 -0.13 7.76 4.23
N GLN A 55 0.02 9.02 3.83
CA GLN A 55 0.24 9.38 2.42
C GLN A 55 1.73 9.28 2.09
N GLY A 56 2.06 8.58 1.00
CA GLY A 56 3.42 8.21 0.63
C GLY A 56 3.80 6.82 1.14
N ASP A 57 4.60 6.12 0.36
CA ASP A 57 5.16 4.79 0.65
C ASP A 57 6.70 4.79 0.62
N ASP A 58 7.29 5.97 0.85
CA ASP A 58 8.73 6.08 1.10
C ASP A 58 9.12 5.46 2.46
N TRP A 59 10.42 5.28 2.65
CA TRP A 59 11.00 4.68 3.86
C TRP A 59 10.55 5.36 5.16
N GLU A 60 10.41 6.69 5.18
CA GLU A 60 9.99 7.41 6.40
C GLU A 60 8.48 7.29 6.64
N GLN A 61 7.68 7.14 5.59
CA GLN A 61 6.24 6.90 5.74
C GLN A 61 5.95 5.48 6.21
N LEU A 62 6.60 4.46 5.65
CA LEU A 62 6.34 3.06 6.00
C LEU A 62 6.73 2.71 7.45
N LYS A 63 7.57 3.52 8.11
CA LYS A 63 7.80 3.43 9.57
C LYS A 63 6.57 3.76 10.40
N LYS A 64 5.64 4.55 9.87
CA LYS A 64 4.47 5.10 10.58
C LYS A 64 3.22 4.23 10.41
N GLY A 65 3.24 3.28 9.48
CA GLY A 65 2.11 2.42 9.17
C GLY A 65 2.09 2.00 7.70
N ILE A 66 0.89 1.87 7.15
CA ILE A 66 0.68 1.52 5.75
C ILE A 66 0.78 2.79 4.91
N GLY A 67 1.61 2.78 3.87
CA GLY A 67 1.78 3.90 2.96
C GLY A 67 0.88 3.78 1.74
N GLN A 68 0.11 4.82 1.42
CA GLN A 68 -0.57 4.91 0.14
C GLN A 68 0.37 5.52 -0.91
N TYR A 69 0.53 4.83 -2.05
CA TYR A 69 1.35 5.33 -3.15
C TYR A 69 0.82 6.66 -3.68
N ILE A 70 1.70 7.67 -3.80
CA ILE A 70 1.32 9.00 -4.28
C ILE A 70 0.97 8.91 -5.76
N GLY A 71 -0.24 9.33 -6.11
CA GLY A 71 -0.78 9.24 -7.48
C GLY A 71 -1.63 7.99 -7.73
N SER A 72 -1.77 7.09 -6.75
CA SER A 72 -2.78 6.04 -6.78
C SER A 72 -4.20 6.60 -6.61
N GLY A 73 -5.22 5.77 -6.90
CA GLY A 73 -6.62 6.13 -6.79
C GLY A 73 -7.07 6.44 -5.36
N GLN A 74 -8.28 6.97 -5.22
CA GLN A 74 -8.93 7.20 -3.91
C GLN A 74 -9.93 6.07 -3.61
N PRO A 75 -10.17 5.74 -2.33
CA PRO A 75 -11.13 4.70 -1.97
C PRO A 75 -12.52 4.95 -2.58
N GLY A 76 -13.10 3.90 -3.19
CA GLY A 76 -14.45 3.93 -3.77
C GLY A 76 -14.56 4.65 -5.11
N LYS A 77 -13.45 5.07 -5.73
CA LYS A 77 -13.41 5.65 -7.07
C LYS A 77 -12.79 4.68 -8.05
N ASP A 78 -13.18 4.80 -9.33
CA ASP A 78 -12.50 4.07 -10.40
C ASP A 78 -11.01 4.37 -10.37
N GLY A 79 -10.22 3.33 -10.57
CA GLY A 79 -8.77 3.36 -10.38
C GLY A 79 -8.31 2.38 -9.31
N ASN A 80 -7.02 2.41 -9.03
CA ASN A 80 -6.36 1.46 -8.15
C ASN A 80 -5.78 2.18 -6.94
N VAL A 81 -6.32 1.94 -5.75
CA VAL A 81 -5.72 2.37 -4.48
C VAL A 81 -4.57 1.42 -4.17
N VAL A 82 -3.33 1.93 -4.12
CA VAL A 82 -2.16 1.09 -3.88
C VAL A 82 -1.61 1.36 -2.49
N LEU A 83 -1.60 0.33 -1.66
CA LEU A 83 -1.12 0.38 -0.27
C LEU A 83 0.08 -0.54 -0.08
N SER A 84 1.16 0.03 0.45
CA SER A 84 2.42 -0.65 0.73
C SER A 84 2.65 -0.75 2.24
N GLY A 85 3.22 -1.85 2.70
CA GLY A 85 3.50 -2.05 4.13
C GLY A 85 4.59 -3.08 4.36
N HIS A 86 5.35 -2.91 5.45
CA HIS A 86 6.38 -3.88 5.83
C HIS A 86 5.77 -5.21 6.30
N ASN A 87 6.46 -6.30 6.01
CA ASN A 87 6.13 -7.63 6.52
C ASN A 87 7.01 -8.05 7.70
N ASP A 88 8.16 -7.41 7.95
CA ASP A 88 9.21 -7.89 8.85
C ASP A 88 9.81 -6.87 9.83
N ILE A 89 9.43 -5.59 9.70
CA ILE A 89 9.83 -4.48 10.58
C ILE A 89 8.66 -3.52 10.83
N TYR A 90 8.85 -2.59 11.77
CA TYR A 90 7.94 -1.47 12.06
C TYR A 90 6.48 -1.89 12.30
N GLY A 91 6.29 -2.92 13.15
CA GLY A 91 4.96 -3.45 13.47
C GLY A 91 4.43 -4.47 12.46
N GLU A 92 5.11 -4.64 11.31
CA GLU A 92 4.85 -5.69 10.34
C GLU A 92 3.38 -5.76 9.86
N PRO A 93 2.75 -4.63 9.45
CA PRO A 93 1.31 -4.59 9.14
C PRO A 93 0.86 -5.61 8.09
N PHE A 94 1.77 -6.02 7.20
CA PHE A 94 1.51 -6.97 6.12
C PHE A 94 2.21 -8.31 6.29
N ARG A 95 2.59 -8.68 7.53
CA ARG A 95 3.25 -9.96 7.84
C ARG A 95 2.54 -11.18 7.27
N TYR A 96 1.21 -11.16 7.30
CA TYR A 96 0.36 -12.33 7.06
C TYR A 96 -0.52 -12.21 5.81
N LEU A 97 -0.18 -11.34 4.85
CA LEU A 97 -0.92 -11.25 3.59
C LEU A 97 -0.97 -12.58 2.83
N ASP A 98 0.00 -13.47 3.05
CA ASP A 98 0.04 -14.82 2.48
C ASP A 98 -1.03 -15.77 3.03
N ARG A 99 -1.74 -15.39 4.09
CA ARG A 99 -2.83 -16.16 4.68
C ARG A 99 -4.21 -15.76 4.17
N LEU A 100 -4.32 -14.62 3.47
CA LEU A 100 -5.57 -14.21 2.86
C LEU A 100 -5.99 -15.20 1.78
N GLN A 101 -7.28 -15.19 1.48
CA GLN A 101 -7.90 -16.00 0.44
C GLN A 101 -8.90 -15.15 -0.34
N ALA A 102 -9.20 -15.60 -1.56
CA ALA A 102 -10.28 -14.98 -2.33
C ALA A 102 -11.59 -15.04 -1.53
N GLY A 103 -12.30 -13.91 -1.47
CA GLY A 103 -13.50 -13.75 -0.64
C GLY A 103 -13.26 -13.07 0.71
N ASP A 104 -12.02 -12.94 1.19
CA ASP A 104 -11.74 -12.21 2.41
C ASP A 104 -12.00 -10.71 2.24
N GLU A 105 -12.51 -10.06 3.29
CA GLU A 105 -12.80 -8.63 3.28
C GLU A 105 -11.59 -7.79 3.73
N ILE A 106 -11.44 -6.63 3.09
CA ILE A 106 -10.49 -5.58 3.46
C ILE A 106 -11.26 -4.26 3.52
N ILE A 107 -11.20 -3.57 4.65
CA ILE A 107 -11.97 -2.35 4.89
C ILE A 107 -11.02 -1.16 4.92
N VAL A 108 -11.25 -0.20 4.02
CA VAL A 108 -10.52 1.08 3.99
C VAL A 108 -11.44 2.18 4.51
N SER A 109 -11.05 2.84 5.59
CA SER A 109 -11.82 3.94 6.17
C SER A 109 -11.19 5.30 5.87
N THR A 110 -12.03 6.27 5.53
CA THR A 110 -11.73 7.70 5.43
C THR A 110 -12.39 8.44 6.59
N GLU A 111 -12.33 9.78 6.62
CA GLU A 111 -13.06 10.56 7.63
C GLU A 111 -14.58 10.45 7.45
N ARG A 112 -15.04 10.09 6.25
CA ARG A 112 -16.45 10.18 5.87
C ARG A 112 -17.12 8.84 5.63
N ARG A 113 -16.37 7.82 5.23
CA ARG A 113 -16.90 6.55 4.71
C ARG A 113 -15.94 5.40 5.01
N ALA A 114 -16.50 4.20 5.11
CA ALA A 114 -15.77 2.94 5.04
C ALA A 114 -16.10 2.24 3.72
N TYR A 115 -15.08 1.69 3.08
CA TYR A 115 -15.16 1.01 1.80
C TYR A 115 -14.70 -0.43 2.00
N THR A 116 -15.58 -1.39 1.73
CA THR A 116 -15.26 -2.82 1.86
C THR A 116 -14.88 -3.35 0.49
N TYR A 117 -13.67 -3.87 0.38
CA TYR A 117 -13.14 -4.58 -0.77
C TYR A 117 -13.10 -6.07 -0.46
N VAL A 118 -13.31 -6.90 -1.49
CA VAL A 118 -13.22 -8.36 -1.39
C VAL A 118 -12.02 -8.82 -2.19
N VAL A 119 -11.18 -9.65 -1.57
CA VAL A 119 -9.98 -10.20 -2.22
C VAL A 119 -10.39 -11.07 -3.41
N ASP A 120 -9.81 -10.77 -4.57
CA ASP A 120 -10.00 -11.54 -5.80
C ASP A 120 -8.87 -12.54 -6.00
N GLN A 121 -7.63 -12.09 -5.82
CA GLN A 121 -6.43 -12.88 -6.12
C GLN A 121 -5.22 -12.42 -5.30
N ILE A 122 -4.32 -13.36 -5.03
CA ILE A 122 -3.02 -13.13 -4.42
C ILE A 122 -1.93 -13.63 -5.37
N GLN A 123 -0.89 -12.85 -5.58
CA GLN A 123 0.22 -13.17 -6.49
C GLN A 123 1.57 -12.89 -5.82
N VAL A 124 2.59 -13.69 -6.19
CA VAL A 124 3.99 -13.37 -5.89
C VAL A 124 4.66 -12.96 -7.19
N VAL A 125 5.15 -11.73 -7.25
CA VAL A 125 5.69 -11.09 -8.45
C VAL A 125 7.13 -10.63 -8.25
N ASP A 126 7.79 -10.24 -9.34
CA ASP A 126 9.11 -9.64 -9.28
C ASP A 126 9.05 -8.20 -8.74
N PRO A 127 10.08 -7.72 -8.01
CA PRO A 127 10.08 -6.34 -7.52
C PRO A 127 10.00 -5.27 -8.63
N THR A 128 10.31 -5.64 -9.87
CA THR A 128 10.23 -4.78 -11.06
C THR A 128 8.87 -4.81 -11.75
N ASP A 129 7.93 -5.65 -11.30
CA ASP A 129 6.59 -5.79 -11.89
C ASP A 129 5.66 -4.65 -11.45
N VAL A 130 5.97 -3.43 -11.89
CA VAL A 130 5.23 -2.21 -11.56
C VAL A 130 3.81 -2.16 -12.15
N TRP A 131 3.49 -3.06 -13.08
CA TRP A 131 2.17 -3.14 -13.71
C TRP A 131 1.04 -3.41 -12.71
N VAL A 132 1.35 -4.03 -11.56
CA VAL A 132 0.37 -4.30 -10.50
C VAL A 132 -0.23 -3.02 -9.89
N MET A 133 0.45 -1.89 -10.07
CA MET A 133 0.06 -0.57 -9.56
C MET A 133 -0.75 0.24 -10.58
N ALA A 134 -0.96 -0.28 -11.79
CA ALA A 134 -1.62 0.45 -12.86
C ALA A 134 -3.07 0.81 -12.47
N PRO A 135 -3.59 1.96 -12.95
CA PRO A 135 -4.97 2.34 -12.74
C PRO A 135 -5.91 1.39 -13.49
N THR A 136 -7.07 1.16 -12.91
CA THR A 136 -8.17 0.33 -13.45
C THR A 136 -9.37 1.20 -13.81
N ASP A 137 -10.30 0.66 -14.59
CA ASP A 137 -11.58 1.29 -14.95
C ASP A 137 -12.71 1.01 -13.94
N HIS A 138 -12.39 0.33 -12.85
CA HIS A 138 -13.26 0.01 -11.72
C HIS A 138 -12.49 0.21 -10.41
N PRO A 139 -13.17 0.37 -9.25
CA PRO A 139 -12.50 0.59 -7.97
C PRO A 139 -11.76 -0.67 -7.50
N GLN A 140 -10.44 -0.63 -7.53
CA GLN A 140 -9.55 -1.71 -7.09
C GLN A 140 -8.70 -1.24 -5.90
N LEU A 141 -8.41 -2.18 -5.01
CA LEU A 141 -7.41 -2.05 -3.96
C LEU A 141 -6.28 -3.06 -4.21
N THR A 142 -5.04 -2.58 -4.18
CA THR A 142 -3.84 -3.40 -4.28
C THR A 142 -3.01 -3.27 -3.01
N LEU A 143 -2.78 -4.37 -2.28
CA LEU A 143 -1.85 -4.40 -1.15
C LEU A 143 -0.52 -5.01 -1.60
N ILE A 144 0.60 -4.38 -1.25
CA ILE A 144 1.94 -4.80 -1.66
C ILE A 144 2.84 -4.92 -0.43
N SER A 145 3.55 -6.04 -0.31
CA SER A 145 4.60 -6.21 0.70
C SER A 145 5.80 -7.00 0.17
N CYS A 146 6.89 -6.98 0.92
CA CYS A 146 8.03 -7.85 0.67
C CYS A 146 7.64 -9.32 0.88
N TYR A 147 8.32 -10.22 0.17
CA TYR A 147 8.15 -11.66 0.33
C TYR A 147 9.41 -12.41 -0.14
N PRO A 148 9.73 -13.61 0.37
CA PRO A 148 9.25 -14.21 1.62
C PRO A 148 9.65 -13.40 2.86
N TYR A 149 9.00 -13.67 4.00
CA TYR A 149 9.29 -13.00 5.28
C TYR A 149 10.79 -13.00 5.61
N ARG A 150 11.35 -11.81 5.89
CA ARG A 150 12.79 -11.55 6.17
C ARG A 150 13.77 -11.86 5.03
N VAL A 151 13.29 -12.29 3.86
CA VAL A 151 14.11 -12.58 2.68
C VAL A 151 13.94 -11.49 1.62
N ASN A 152 12.70 -11.02 1.43
CA ASN A 152 12.37 -9.79 0.70
C ASN A 152 12.82 -9.73 -0.78
N THR A 153 13.03 -10.89 -1.41
CA THR A 153 13.49 -11.04 -2.81
C THR A 153 12.37 -10.87 -3.85
N ARG A 154 11.11 -11.02 -3.44
CA ARG A 154 9.90 -10.90 -4.26
C ARG A 154 8.92 -9.92 -3.61
N ARG A 155 7.78 -9.72 -4.26
CA ARG A 155 6.63 -9.02 -3.69
C ARG A 155 5.43 -9.94 -3.61
N ILE A 156 4.74 -9.92 -2.48
CA ILE A 156 3.38 -10.45 -2.40
C ILE A 156 2.41 -9.31 -2.70
N VAL A 157 1.45 -9.58 -3.57
CA VAL A 157 0.47 -8.62 -4.05
C VAL A 157 -0.93 -9.21 -3.88
N VAL A 158 -1.80 -8.48 -3.22
CA VAL A 158 -3.23 -8.83 -3.04
C VAL A 158 -4.05 -7.85 -3.86
N PHE A 159 -4.90 -8.37 -4.73
CA PHE A 159 -5.88 -7.60 -5.49
C PHE A 159 -7.26 -7.81 -4.89
N ALA A 160 -8.00 -6.72 -4.71
CA ALA A 160 -9.36 -6.74 -4.18
C ALA A 160 -10.25 -5.71 -4.88
N THR A 161 -11.50 -6.07 -5.13
CA THR A 161 -12.49 -5.21 -5.82
C THR A 161 -13.52 -4.69 -4.82
N LEU A 162 -13.98 -3.45 -5.00
CA LEU A 162 -14.98 -2.84 -4.13
C LEU A 162 -16.30 -3.62 -4.15
N ALA A 163 -16.79 -3.97 -2.97
CA ALA A 163 -18.07 -4.66 -2.78
C ALA A 163 -19.15 -3.74 -2.16
N ASP A 164 -18.78 -2.93 -1.16
CA ASP A 164 -19.74 -2.08 -0.45
C ASP A 164 -19.15 -0.74 0.03
N THR A 165 -20.02 0.24 0.28
CA THR A 165 -19.65 1.54 0.85
C THR A 165 -20.63 1.95 1.94
N THR A 166 -20.12 2.09 3.16
CA THR A 166 -20.89 2.54 4.33
C THR A 166 -20.47 3.96 4.73
N ALA A 167 -21.43 4.83 5.05
CA ALA A 167 -21.12 6.15 5.60
C ALA A 167 -20.54 6.03 7.01
N ALA A 168 -19.52 6.84 7.33
CA ALA A 168 -19.06 6.95 8.70
C ALA A 168 -20.20 7.47 9.58
N LEU A 169 -20.45 6.79 10.70
CA LEU A 169 -21.40 7.29 11.70
C LEU A 169 -20.97 8.69 12.13
N PRO A 170 -21.89 9.67 12.25
CA PRO A 170 -21.53 10.97 12.79
C PRO A 170 -20.95 10.77 14.20
N ALA A 171 -19.82 11.44 14.49
CA ALA A 171 -19.06 11.33 15.73
C ALA A 171 -19.83 11.77 17.01
N ALA A 172 -21.15 11.94 16.94
CA ALA A 172 -22.00 12.48 17.99
C ALA A 172 -22.82 11.44 18.78
N ALA A 173 -22.61 10.12 18.58
CA ALA A 173 -23.35 9.07 19.29
C ALA A 173 -22.59 8.40 20.44
N ALA A 174 -21.42 8.92 20.84
CA ALA A 174 -20.53 8.28 21.83
C ALA A 174 -20.48 8.99 23.20
N LEU A 175 -21.56 9.70 23.58
CA LEU A 175 -21.74 10.24 24.92
C LEU A 175 -23.23 10.19 25.30
N GLU A 176 -23.68 9.05 25.85
CA GLU A 176 -24.74 8.96 26.86
C GLU A 176 -24.35 7.91 27.91
#